data_AF-A0A448Z5N9-F1
#
_entry.id   AF-A0A448Z5N9-F1
#
_cell.length_a   1.000
_cell.length_b   1.000
_cell.length_c   1.000
_cell.angle_alpha   90.00
_cell.angle_beta   90.00
_cell.angle_gamma   90.00
#
_symmetry.space_group_name_H-M   'P 1'
#
loop_
_entity.id
_entity.type
_entity.pdbx_description
1 polymer ?
#
loop_
_entity_poly.entity_id
_entity_poly.type
_entity_poly.pdbx_seq_one_letter_code
_entity_poly.pdbx_strand_id
1 'polypeptide(L)'
;MKHPGYVYLIDLIRGATYGIFWSSSTIFASQIGPPSLRATILLLLNGIYNGIGRSTGGFLGGKFQGVFGIDNLYLWCSRINFTLAIALAILCYRNQKQGSDCTDHRMHGKNTMHAKKVE
;
A
#
# COMPACT_ATOMS: atom_id res chain seq x y z
N MET A 1 -20.58 -4.53 22.08
CA MET A 1 -20.51 -3.37 21.16
C MET A 1 -21.74 -2.49 21.41
N LYS A 2 -21.62 -1.35 22.13
CA LYS A 2 -22.78 -0.59 22.67
C LYS A 2 -23.19 0.66 21.87
N HIS A 3 -22.45 1.08 20.84
CA HIS A 3 -22.82 2.21 19.99
C HIS A 3 -22.71 1.88 18.48
N PRO A 4 -23.83 1.69 17.77
CA PRO A 4 -23.84 1.25 16.36
C PRO A 4 -23.25 2.28 15.37
N GLY A 5 -23.19 3.57 15.73
CA GLY A 5 -22.65 4.62 14.86
C GLY A 5 -21.13 4.50 14.60
N TYR A 6 -20.36 3.91 15.53
CA TYR A 6 -18.92 3.74 15.35
C TYR A 6 -18.56 2.71 14.28
N VAL A 7 -19.41 1.70 14.08
CA VAL A 7 -19.20 0.66 13.06
C VAL A 7 -19.20 1.28 11.67
N TYR A 8 -20.11 2.23 11.42
CA TYR A 8 -20.22 2.93 10.14
C TYR A 8 -18.97 3.74 9.81
N LEU A 9 -18.42 4.44 10.81
CA LEU A 9 -17.18 5.20 10.64
C LEU A 9 -15.98 4.29 10.36
N ILE A 10 -15.89 3.17 11.07
CA ILE A 10 -14.83 2.17 10.90
C ILE A 10 -14.87 1.55 9.50
N ASP A 11 -16.06 1.24 8.98
CA ASP A 11 -16.21 0.71 7.62
C ASP A 11 -15.84 1.73 6.54
N LEU A 12 -16.17 3.00 6.74
CA LEU A 12 -15.75 4.08 5.83
C LEU A 12 -14.22 4.21 5.78
N ILE A 13 -13.56 4.23 6.94
CA ILE A 13 -12.10 4.35 7.03
C ILE A 13 -11.42 3.14 6.39
N ARG A 14 -11.96 1.94 6.63
CA ARG A 14 -11.49 0.70 6.00
C ARG A 14 -11.59 0.76 4.47
N GLY A 15 -12.74 1.21 3.96
CA GLY A 15 -12.96 1.38 2.52
C GLY A 15 -12.01 2.40 1.89
N ALA A 16 -11.85 3.57 2.52
CA ALA A 16 -10.94 4.61 2.05
C ALA A 16 -9.48 4.14 2.00
N THR A 17 -9.02 3.48 3.06
CA THR A 17 -7.65 2.93 3.13
C THR A 17 -7.42 1.88 2.05
N TYR A 18 -8.39 0.98 1.86
CA TYR A 18 -8.32 -0.03 0.81
C TYR A 18 -8.26 0.60 -0.59
N GLY A 19 -9.04 1.65 -0.85
CA GLY A 19 -9.04 2.36 -2.13
C GLY A 19 -7.69 3.02 -2.45
N ILE A 20 -7.08 3.67 -1.46
CA ILE A 20 -5.75 4.29 -1.60
C ILE A 20 -4.69 3.22 -1.86
N PHE A 21 -4.71 2.13 -1.07
CA PHE A 21 -3.78 1.02 -1.21
C PHE A 21 -3.89 0.34 -2.58
N TRP A 22 -5.12 0.07 -3.04
CA TRP A 22 -5.36 -0.54 -4.33
C TRP A 22 -4.87 0.35 -5.48
N SER A 23 -5.16 1.65 -5.41
CA SER A 23 -4.69 2.63 -6.39
C SER A 23 -3.17 2.71 -6.46
N SER A 24 -2.49 2.71 -5.31
CA SER A 24 -1.03 2.68 -5.27
C SER A 24 -0.48 1.41 -5.92
N SER A 25 -1.07 0.25 -5.58
CA SER A 25 -0.64 -1.06 -6.10
C SER A 25 -0.77 -1.16 -7.61
N THR A 26 -1.86 -0.64 -8.20
CA THR A 26 -2.06 -0.66 -9.66
C THR A 26 -1.09 0.27 -10.38
N ILE A 27 -0.77 1.43 -9.81
CA ILE A 27 0.26 2.33 -10.36
C ILE A 27 1.62 1.62 -10.38
N PHE A 28 2.04 1.01 -9.27
CA PHE A 28 3.29 0.25 -9.20
C PHE A 28 3.32 -0.94 -10.17
N ALA A 29 2.24 -1.71 -10.26
CA ALA A 29 2.11 -2.81 -11.20
C ALA A 29 2.24 -2.36 -12.66
N SER A 30 1.70 -1.18 -12.98
CA SER A 30 1.79 -0.60 -14.32
C SER A 30 3.19 -0.07 -14.66
N GLN A 31 4.00 0.33 -13.66
CA GLN A 31 5.37 0.81 -13.88
C GLN A 31 6.36 -0.34 -14.12
N ILE A 32 6.13 -1.49 -13.50
CA ILE A 32 6.94 -2.71 -13.66
C ILE A 32 6.72 -3.38 -15.02
N GLY A 33 5.53 -3.25 -15.60
CA GLY A 33 5.21 -3.85 -16.89
C GLY A 33 5.62 -3.01 -18.10
N PRO A 34 6.14 -3.63 -19.18
CA PRO A 34 6.21 -2.96 -20.47
C PRO A 34 4.80 -2.57 -20.93
N PRO A 35 4.64 -1.46 -21.68
CA PRO A 35 3.34 -0.86 -21.97
C PRO A 35 2.34 -1.80 -22.64
N SER A 36 2.82 -2.78 -23.40
CA SER A 36 2.03 -3.80 -24.08
C SER A 36 1.47 -4.89 -23.16
N LEU A 37 2.00 -5.06 -21.93
CA LEU A 37 1.66 -6.15 -21.01
C LEU A 37 1.01 -5.69 -19.69
N ARG A 38 0.68 -4.39 -19.57
CA ARG A 38 0.10 -3.81 -18.35
C ARG A 38 -1.19 -4.51 -17.93
N ALA A 39 -2.05 -4.86 -18.89
CA ALA A 39 -3.31 -5.56 -18.64
C ALA A 39 -3.08 -6.93 -17.97
N THR A 40 -2.07 -7.69 -18.40
CA THR A 40 -1.73 -9.00 -17.84
C THR A 40 -1.23 -8.89 -16.41
N ILE A 41 -0.40 -7.89 -16.08
CA ILE A 41 0.10 -7.69 -14.72
C ILE A 41 -1.02 -7.24 -13.77
N LEU A 42 -1.93 -6.37 -14.23
CA LEU A 42 -3.10 -5.98 -13.45
C LEU A 42 -4.05 -7.16 -13.21
N LEU A 43 -4.21 -8.05 -14.19
CA LEU A 43 -4.98 -9.28 -14.04
C LEU A 43 -4.32 -10.23 -13.02
N LEU A 44 -2.99 -10.38 -13.09
CA LEU A 44 -2.22 -11.18 -12.15
C LEU A 44 -2.34 -10.61 -10.72
N LEU A 45 -2.22 -9.30 -10.55
CA LEU A 45 -2.41 -8.61 -9.27
C LEU A 45 -3.80 -8.89 -8.69
N ASN A 46 -4.84 -8.76 -9.51
CA ASN A 46 -6.22 -9.09 -9.12
C ASN A 46 -6.39 -10.57 -8.76
N GLY A 47 -5.82 -11.47 -9.54
CA GLY A 47 -5.89 -12.91 -9.31
C GLY A 47 -5.22 -13.34 -8.01
N ILE A 48 -4.02 -12.81 -7.73
CA ILE A 48 -3.30 -13.10 -6.48
C ILE A 48 -4.04 -12.50 -5.29
N TYR A 49 -4.51 -11.25 -5.39
CA TYR A 49 -5.20 -10.58 -4.31
C TYR A 49 -6.55 -11.24 -3.98
N ASN A 50 -7.42 -11.45 -4.98
CA ASN A 50 -8.74 -12.03 -4.76
C ASN A 50 -8.69 -13.55 -4.56
N GLY A 51 -7.71 -14.25 -5.14
CA GLY A 51 -7.55 -15.68 -4.98
C GLY A 51 -6.80 -16.00 -3.68
N ILE A 52 -5.47 -15.92 -3.72
CA ILE A 52 -4.59 -16.36 -2.63
C ILE A 52 -4.78 -15.47 -1.40
N GLY A 53 -4.81 -14.15 -1.58
CA GLY A 53 -4.94 -13.20 -0.49
C GLY A 53 -6.22 -13.40 0.31
N ARG A 54 -7.38 -13.34 -0.36
CA ARG A 54 -8.68 -13.53 0.33
C ARG A 54 -8.86 -14.94 0.87
N SER A 55 -8.44 -15.98 0.15
CA SER A 55 -8.59 -17.36 0.63
C SER A 55 -7.75 -17.61 1.87
N THR A 56 -6.49 -17.17 1.87
CA THR A 56 -5.59 -17.32 3.03
C THR A 56 -6.09 -16.49 4.22
N GLY A 57 -6.56 -15.26 3.96
CA GLY A 57 -7.14 -14.41 5.00
C GLY A 57 -8.40 -14.99 5.62
N GLY A 58 -9.29 -15.56 4.80
CA GLY A 58 -10.51 -16.24 5.27
C GLY A 58 -10.21 -17.49 6.07
N PHE A 59 -9.25 -18.31 5.62
CA PHE A 59 -8.83 -19.52 6.34
C PHE A 59 -8.22 -19.20 7.69
N LEU A 60 -7.28 -18.24 7.73
CA LEU A 60 -6.60 -17.83 8.96
C LEU A 60 -7.57 -17.12 9.91
N GLY A 61 -8.44 -16.25 9.38
CA GLY A 61 -9.47 -15.56 10.15
C GLY A 61 -10.48 -16.53 10.77
N GLY A 62 -10.96 -17.52 10.01
CA GLY A 62 -11.91 -18.52 10.49
C GLY A 62 -11.32 -19.43 11.57
N LYS A 63 -10.08 -19.88 11.40
CA LYS A 63 -9.36 -20.67 12.42
C LYS A 63 -9.18 -19.91 13.72
N PHE A 64 -8.80 -18.64 13.65
CA PHE A 64 -8.62 -17.80 14.83
C PHE A 64 -9.95 -17.47 15.53
N GLN A 65 -11.03 -17.27 14.76
CA GLN A 65 -12.35 -16.96 15.32
C GLN A 65 -12.89 -18.11 16.18
N GLY A 66 -12.63 -19.36 15.78
CA GLY A 66 -13.05 -20.55 16.53
C GLY A 66 -12.31 -20.78 17.86
N VAL A 67 -11.12 -20.20 18.04
CA VAL A 67 -10.27 -20.45 19.23
C VAL A 67 -10.28 -19.28 20.21
N PHE A 68 -10.27 -18.03 19.72
CA PHE A 68 -10.05 -16.84 20.55
C PHE A 68 -11.28 -15.95 20.76
N GLY A 69 -12.41 -16.26 20.11
CA GLY A 69 -13.59 -15.40 20.09
C GLY A 69 -13.38 -14.14 19.24
N ILE A 70 -14.50 -13.49 18.90
CA ILE A 70 -14.52 -12.37 17.93
C ILE A 70 -13.82 -11.11 18.47
N ASP A 71 -13.99 -10.82 19.76
CA ASP A 71 -13.49 -9.58 20.37
C ASP A 71 -11.96 -9.53 20.40
N ASN A 72 -11.31 -10.64 20.77
CA ASN A 72 -9.85 -10.72 20.77
C ASN A 72 -9.28 -10.75 19.35
N LEU A 73 -9.94 -11.46 18.43
CA LEU A 73 -9.52 -11.53 17.03
C LEU A 73 -9.48 -10.14 16.39
N TYR A 74 -10.48 -9.30 16.66
CA TYR A 74 -10.53 -7.94 16.12
C TYR A 74 -9.34 -7.09 16.60
N LEU A 75 -8.97 -7.21 17.87
CA LEU A 75 -7.81 -6.52 18.44
C LEU A 75 -6.49 -7.01 17.84
N TRP A 76 -6.33 -8.32 17.65
CA TRP A 76 -5.14 -8.91 17.03
C TRP A 76 -4.99 -8.49 15.56
N CYS A 77 -6.05 -8.60 14.76
CA CYS A 77 -6.06 -8.13 13.37
C CYS A 77 -5.75 -6.64 13.27
N SER A 78 -6.29 -5.83 14.19
CA SER A 78 -6.02 -4.39 14.24
C SER A 78 -4.56 -4.09 14.55
N ARG A 79 -3.94 -4.80 15.50
CA ARG A 79 -2.50 -4.64 15.80
C ARG A 79 -1.61 -5.00 14.63
N ILE A 80 -1.89 -6.10 13.94
CA ILE A 80 -1.12 -6.53 12.77
C ILE A 80 -1.25 -5.49 11.65
N ASN A 81 -2.47 -5.03 11.36
CA ASN A 81 -2.70 -3.99 10.35
C ASN A 81 -2.03 -2.66 10.72
N PHE A 82 -2.09 -2.23 11.98
CA PHE A 82 -1.47 -0.99 12.43
C PHE A 82 0.06 -1.04 12.31
N THR A 83 0.65 -2.18 12.68
CA THR A 83 2.10 -2.40 12.55
C THR A 83 2.52 -2.37 11.08
N LEU A 84 1.75 -3.02 10.20
CA LEU A 84 2.00 -2.99 8.75
C LEU A 84 1.83 -1.58 8.17
N ALA A 85 0.81 -0.84 8.60
CA ALA A 85 0.58 0.53 8.16
C ALA A 85 1.72 1.46 8.58
N ILE A 86 2.23 1.34 9.81
CA ILE A 86 3.41 2.10 10.28
C ILE A 86 4.64 1.71 9.45
N ALA A 87 4.88 0.42 9.23
CA ALA A 87 6.02 -0.04 8.42
C ALA A 87 5.95 0.52 6.99
N LEU A 88 4.78 0.47 6.35
CA LEU A 88 4.56 1.05 5.03
C LEU A 88 4.73 2.56 5.03
N ALA A 89 4.22 3.27 6.05
CA ALA A 89 4.41 4.71 6.20
C ALA A 89 5.90 5.08 6.31
N ILE A 90 6.68 4.32 7.09
CA ILE A 90 8.14 4.49 7.21
C ILE A 90 8.82 4.22 5.86
N LEU A 91 8.48 3.15 5.16
CA LEU A 91 9.05 2.82 3.86
C LEU A 91 8.70 3.89 2.81
N CYS A 92 7.47 4.37 2.78
CA CYS A 92 7.05 5.48 1.93
C CYS A 92 7.82 6.77 2.28
N TYR A 93 8.00 7.09 3.56
CA TYR A 93 8.81 8.24 3.99
C TYR A 93 10.27 8.12 3.50
N ARG A 94 10.85 6.92 3.59
CA ARG A 94 12.21 6.65 3.10
C ARG A 94 12.32 6.72 1.58
N ASN A 95 11.29 6.30 0.85
CA ASN A 95 11.27 6.35 -0.62
C ASN A 95 11.08 7.79 -1.14
N GLN A 96 10.25 8.61 -0.47
CA GLN A 96 10.10 10.03 -0.79
C GLN A 96 11.41 10.81 -0.56
N LYS A 97 12.14 10.48 0.52
CA LYS A 97 13.45 11.09 0.79
C LYS A 97 14.48 10.77 -0.30
N GLN A 98 14.50 9.53 -0.80
CA GLN A 98 15.40 9.13 -1.91
C GLN A 98 15.07 9.81 -3.25
N GLY A 99 13.79 10.09 -3.54
CA GLY A 99 13.39 10.80 -4.76
C GLY A 99 13.81 12.28 -4.78
N SER A 100 13.92 12.91 -3.61
CA SER A 100 14.35 14.31 -3.49
C SER A 100 15.86 14.46 -3.64
N ASP A 101 16.64 13.48 -3.15
CA ASP A 101 18.11 13.46 -3.20
C ASP A 101 18.65 13.35 -4.65
N CYS A 102 18.04 12.51 -5.48
CA CYS A 102 18.40 12.38 -6.91
C CYS A 102 18.04 13.61 -7.75
N THR A 103 17.05 14.41 -7.32
CA THR A 103 16.65 15.61 -8.06
C THR A 103 17.59 16.79 -7.79
N ASP A 104 18.09 16.91 -6.55
CA ASP A 104 19.05 17.95 -6.15
C ASP A 104 20.36 17.85 -6.94
N HIS A 105 20.93 16.64 -7.07
CA HIS A 105 22.14 16.41 -7.87
C HIS A 105 21.97 16.74 -9.36
N ARG A 106 20.76 16.54 -9.93
CA ARG A 106 20.49 16.83 -11.35
C ARG A 106 20.37 18.33 -11.63
N MET A 107 19.95 19.12 -10.65
CA MET A 107 19.86 20.58 -10.75
C MET A 107 21.25 21.22 -10.65
N HIS A 108 22.14 20.68 -9.82
CA HIS A 108 23.53 21.14 -9.74
C HIS A 108 24.34 20.87 -11.02
N GLY A 109 24.12 19.71 -11.66
CA GLY A 109 24.78 19.35 -12.93
C GLY A 109 24.28 20.11 -14.17
N LYS A 110 23.02 20.57 -14.18
CA LYS A 110 22.49 21.40 -15.29
C LYS A 110 22.97 22.85 -15.22
N ASN A 111 23.05 23.44 -14.02
CA ASN A 111 23.46 24.84 -13.86
C ASN A 111 24.95 25.06 -14.18
N THR A 112 25.83 24.09 -13.89
CA THR A 112 27.26 24.14 -14.23
C THR A 112 27.53 23.96 -15.72
N MET A 113 26.72 23.17 -16.44
CA MET A 113 26.82 23.01 -17.90
C MET A 113 26.33 24.25 -18.67
N HIS A 114 25.37 25.00 -18.12
CA HIS A 114 24.94 26.27 -18.71
C HIS A 114 25.95 27.41 -18.48
N ALA A 115 26.68 27.42 -17.36
CA ALA A 115 27.73 28.42 -17.12
C ALA A 115 28.91 28.28 -18.11
N LYS A 116 29.30 27.05 -18.45
CA LYS A 116 30.44 26.79 -19.36
C LYS A 116 30.13 27.01 -20.85
N LYS A 117 28.86 27.20 -21.23
CA LYS A 117 28.48 27.46 -22.64
C LYS A 117 28.40 28.95 -22.98
N VAL A 118 28.63 29.83 -22.00
CA VAL A 118 28.53 31.29 -22.14
C VAL A 118 29.92 31.97 -22.13
N GLU A 119 31.00 31.21 -21.91
CA GLU A 119 32.39 31.62 -22.16
C GLU A 119 32.91 31.00 -23.46
#